data_AF-A0A354HGP6-F1
#
_entry.id   AF-A0A354HGP6-F1
#
_cell.length_a   1.000
_cell.length_b   1.000
_cell.length_c   1.000
_cell.angle_alpha   90.00
_cell.angle_beta   90.00
_cell.angle_gamma   90.00
#
_symmetry.space_group_name_H-M   'P 1'
#
loop_
_entity.id
_entity.type
_entity.pdbx_description
1 polymer ?
#
loop_
_entity_poly.entity_id
_entity_poly.type
_entity_poly.pdbx_seq_one_letter_code
_entity_poly.pdbx_strand_id
1 'polypeptide(L)' 'MNFSECDRNNMSDSVKERVGYAYVPFQKLGRVYTPEKAMVQGTIFPELDIGIGEYERGLYDGK' A
#
# COMPACT_ATOMS: atom_id res chain seq x y z
N MET A 1 -12.30 20.03 24.41
CA MET A 1 -12.05 19.06 23.33
C MET A 1 -12.44 17.69 23.88
N ASN A 2 -13.67 17.25 23.64
CA ASN A 2 -14.14 15.94 24.13
C ASN A 2 -13.86 14.91 23.03
N PHE A 3 -13.07 13.89 23.36
CA PHE A 3 -12.97 12.67 22.55
C PHE A 3 -14.24 11.87 22.82
N SER A 4 -15.15 11.81 21.85
CA SER A 4 -16.32 10.95 21.91
C SER A 4 -15.91 9.49 21.78
N GLU A 5 -16.28 8.72 22.80
CA GLU A 5 -16.15 7.28 22.90
C GLU A 5 -17.08 6.61 21.88
N CYS A 6 -16.54 5.74 21.02
CA CYS A 6 -17.32 5.12 19.94
C CYS A 6 -18.07 3.87 20.44
N ASP A 7 -19.41 3.95 20.36
CA ASP A 7 -20.35 2.88 20.70
C ASP A 7 -20.15 1.61 19.88
N ARG A 8 -20.15 0.46 20.56
CA ARG A 8 -19.69 -0.85 20.06
C ARG A 8 -20.80 -1.75 19.50
N ASN A 9 -22.00 -1.24 19.20
CA ASN A 9 -23.16 -2.09 18.94
C ASN A 9 -23.88 -1.78 17.61
N ASN A 10 -23.50 -2.51 16.55
CA ASN A 10 -24.30 -3.00 15.38
C ASN A 10 -23.43 -3.11 14.13
N MET A 11 -22.59 -4.14 14.08
CA MET A 11 -21.87 -4.53 12.86
C MET A 11 -22.78 -5.46 12.04
N SER A 12 -23.71 -4.89 11.28
CA SER A 12 -24.10 -5.57 10.04
C SER A 12 -22.95 -5.34 9.08
N ASP A 13 -22.26 -6.40 8.67
CA ASP A 13 -21.13 -6.37 7.75
C ASP A 13 -21.62 -5.88 6.38
N SER A 14 -21.84 -4.57 6.27
CA SER A 14 -21.78 -3.88 5.00
C SER A 14 -20.42 -4.20 4.43
N VAL A 15 -20.40 -4.88 3.29
CA VAL A 15 -19.17 -5.10 2.52
C VAL A 15 -18.61 -3.71 2.26
N LYS A 16 -17.64 -3.29 3.08
CA LYS A 16 -16.93 -2.03 2.87
C LYS A 16 -16.28 -2.17 1.52
N GLU A 17 -16.87 -1.52 0.53
CA GLU A 17 -16.36 -1.51 -0.83
C GLU A 17 -14.88 -1.12 -0.74
N ARG A 18 -13.99 -2.01 -1.22
CA ARG A 18 -12.55 -1.76 -1.17
C ARG A 18 -12.27 -0.65 -2.17
N VAL A 19 -12.26 0.59 -1.68
CA VAL A 19 -12.06 1.81 -2.48
C VAL A 19 -10.68 1.90 -3.14
N GLY A 20 -9.77 0.99 -2.80
CA GLY A 20 -8.46 0.88 -3.42
C GLY A 20 -7.61 -0.21 -2.79
N TYR A 21 -6.49 -0.48 -3.43
CA TYR A 21 -5.46 -1.39 -2.95
C TYR A 21 -4.10 -0.71 -3.13
N ALA A 22 -3.14 -1.07 -2.29
CA ALA A 22 -1.78 -0.53 -2.32
C ALA A 22 -0.81 -1.67 -2.06
N TYR A 23 0.27 -1.73 -2.83
CA TYR A 23 1.35 -2.68 -2.59
C TYR A 23 2.29 -2.09 -1.55
N VAL A 24 2.39 -2.76 -0.40
CA VAL A 24 3.29 -2.37 0.69
C VAL A 24 4.35 -3.45 0.83
N PRO A 25 5.57 -3.24 0.29
CA PRO A 25 6.62 -4.23 0.37
C PRO A 25 7.29 -4.24 1.76
N PHE A 26 7.88 -5.38 2.11
CA PHE A 26 8.77 -5.47 3.26
C PHE A 26 10.10 -4.78 2.95
N GLN A 27 10.30 -3.61 3.52
CA GLN A 27 11.49 -2.79 3.31
C GLN A 27 12.75 -3.46 3.87
N LYS A 28 13.78 -3.62 3.04
CA LYS A 28 15.12 -4.06 3.48
C LYS A 28 16.07 -2.87 3.53
N LEU A 29 16.66 -2.64 4.70
CA LEU A 29 17.63 -1.58 4.90
C LEU A 29 18.83 -1.76 3.93
N GLY A 30 19.20 -0.70 3.21
CA GLY A 30 20.36 -0.69 2.31
C GLY A 30 20.07 -0.93 0.82
N ARG A 31 18.81 -1.15 0.42
CA ARG A 31 18.43 -1.33 -0.99
C ARG A 31 17.53 -0.19 -1.49
N VAL A 32 18.07 1.03 -1.50
CA VAL A 32 17.37 2.22 -2.01
C VAL A 32 18.08 2.78 -3.25
N TYR A 33 17.35 3.51 -4.08
CA TYR A 33 17.97 4.28 -5.14
C TYR A 33 18.78 5.46 -4.60
N THR A 34 19.76 5.90 -5.39
CA THR A 34 20.43 7.18 -5.16
C THR A 34 19.43 8.33 -5.31
N PRO A 35 19.66 9.49 -4.65
CA PRO A 35 18.73 10.61 -4.70
C PRO A 35 18.36 11.05 -6.12
N GLU A 36 19.34 11.10 -7.03
CA GLU A 36 19.16 11.47 -8.44
C GLU A 36 18.20 10.52 -9.15
N LYS A 37 18.39 9.20 -8.95
CA LYS A 37 17.55 8.18 -9.57
C LYS A 37 16.16 8.13 -8.95
N ALA A 38 16.07 8.30 -7.63
CA ALA A 38 14.78 8.33 -6.94
C ALA A 38 13.90 9.50 -7.41
N MET A 39 14.50 10.65 -7.69
CA MET A 39 13.79 11.81 -8.24
C MET A 39 13.20 11.53 -9.62
N VAL A 40 13.90 10.77 -10.46
CA VAL A 40 13.40 10.37 -11.79
C VAL A 40 12.29 9.33 -11.70
N GLN A 41 12.42 8.33 -10.81
CA GLN A 41 11.43 7.25 -10.68
C GLN A 41 10.21 7.63 -9.83
N GLY A 42 10.29 8.68 -9.02
CA GLY A 42 9.23 9.06 -8.08
C GLY A 42 9.12 8.16 -6.84
N THR A 43 10.09 7.26 -6.65
CA THR A 43 10.21 6.39 -5.47
C THR A 43 11.68 6.15 -5.12
N ILE A 44 11.99 6.08 -3.83
CA ILE A 44 13.33 5.66 -3.34
C ILE A 44 13.47 4.13 -3.30
N PHE A 45 12.35 3.41 -3.36
CA PHE A 45 12.28 1.97 -3.19
C PHE A 45 12.19 1.29 -4.56
N PRO A 46 13.22 0.53 -4.98
CA PRO A 46 13.22 -0.21 -6.24
C PRO A 46 12.04 -1.17 -6.39
N GLU A 47 11.56 -1.73 -5.30
CA GLU A 47 10.43 -2.65 -5.27
C GLU A 47 9.07 -2.01 -5.55
N LEU A 48 8.99 -0.68 -5.50
CA LEU A 48 7.80 0.09 -5.90
C LEU A 48 7.90 0.59 -7.35
N ASP A 49 9.07 0.48 -7.98
CA ASP A 49 9.31 0.83 -9.38
C ASP A 49 8.87 -0.34 -10.28
N ILE A 50 7.56 -0.64 -10.24
CA ILE A 50 6.93 -1.72 -10.99
C ILE A 50 5.77 -1.19 -11.83
N GLY A 51 5.56 -1.79 -13.01
CA GLY A 51 4.45 -1.43 -13.89
C GLY A 51 3.10 -1.95 -13.40
N ILE A 52 2.01 -1.36 -13.90
CA ILE A 52 0.64 -1.74 -13.51
C ILE A 52 0.35 -3.23 -13.73
N GLY A 53 0.86 -3.85 -14.79
CA GLY A 53 0.65 -5.28 -15.06
C GLY A 53 1.38 -6.21 -14.09
N GLU A 54 2.54 -5.80 -13.57
CA GLU A 54 3.27 -6.56 -12.55
C GLU A 54 2.62 -6.38 -11.17
N TYR A 55 2.14 -5.19 -10.90
CA TYR A 55 1.34 -4.86 -9.73
C TYR A 55 0.03 -5.67 -9.67
N GLU A 56 -0.71 -5.75 -10.78
CA GLU A 56 -1.90 -6.59 -10.91
C GLU A 56 -1.57 -8.08 -10.73
N ARG A 57 -0.47 -8.57 -11.32
CA ARG A 57 -0.06 -9.97 -11.14
C ARG A 57 0.19 -10.31 -9.67
N GLY A 58 0.88 -9.44 -8.92
CA GLY A 58 1.10 -9.61 -7.48
C GLY A 58 -0.19 -9.63 -6.65
N LEU A 59 -1.28 -9.04 -7.15
CA LEU A 59 -2.61 -9.09 -6.52
C LEU A 59 -3.29 -10.45 -6.70
N TYR A 60 -3.12 -11.09 -7.87
CA TYR A 60 -3.75 -12.38 -8.21
C TYR A 60 -2.90 -13.61 -7.86
N ASP A 61 -1.59 -13.45 -7.66
CA ASP A 61 -0.69 -14.53 -7.21
C ASP A 61 -0.73 -14.76 -5.69
N GLY A 62 -1.57 -14.02 -4.95
CA GLY A 62 -1.83 -14.25 -3.53
C GLY A 62 -2.74 -15.45 -3.31
N LYS A 63 -2.17 -16.58 -2.87
CA LYS A 63 -2.90 -17.67 -2.18
C LYS A 63 -3.73 -17.16 -1.01
#